data_AF-A0A3P6DQY8-F1
#
_entry.id   AF-A0A3P6DQY8-F1
#
_cell.length_a   1.000
_cell.length_b   1.000
_cell.length_c   1.000
_cell.angle_alpha   90.00
_cell.angle_beta   90.00
_cell.angle_gamma   90.00
#
_symmetry.space_group_name_H-M   'P 1'
#
loop_
_entity.id
_entity.type
_entity.pdbx_description
1 polymer ?
#
loop_
_entity_poly.entity_id
_entity_poly.type
_entity_poly.pdbx_seq_one_letter_code
_entity_poly.pdbx_strand_id
1 'polypeptide(L)'
;MAAAENVSLRSQLKNREKELNELKDAAETFDAEKSMAVNGAKYKTVKTTEAELLGLPAPSFEYERQVPGDEEVKKTLEPAADDPPAN
;
A
#
# COMPACT_ATOMS: atom_id res chain seq x y z
N MET A 1 -31.95 28.77 -11.14
CA MET A 1 -31.62 27.50 -10.46
C MET A 1 -30.84 26.54 -11.35
N ALA A 2 -31.28 26.24 -12.59
CA ALA A 2 -30.63 25.27 -13.48
C ALA A 2 -29.13 25.51 -13.77
N ALA A 3 -28.68 26.76 -13.88
CA ALA A 3 -27.27 27.05 -14.17
C ALA A 3 -26.32 26.62 -13.02
N ALA A 4 -26.74 26.81 -11.77
CA ALA A 4 -25.95 26.42 -10.60
C ALA A 4 -25.86 24.89 -10.46
N GLU A 5 -26.97 24.20 -10.72
CA GLU A 5 -27.01 22.73 -10.74
C GLU A 5 -26.08 22.16 -11.82
N ASN A 6 -26.07 22.72 -13.02
CA ASN A 6 -25.17 22.30 -14.09
C ASN A 6 -23.68 22.49 -13.74
N VAL A 7 -23.34 23.58 -13.05
CA VAL A 7 -21.97 23.82 -12.56
C VAL A 7 -21.59 22.77 -11.51
N SER A 8 -22.49 22.48 -10.57
CA SER A 8 -22.28 21.45 -9.55
C SER A 8 -22.07 20.06 -10.18
N LEU A 9 -22.93 19.67 -11.13
CA LEU A 9 -22.82 18.39 -11.84
C LEU A 9 -21.49 18.25 -12.57
N ARG A 10 -21.03 19.29 -13.26
CA ARG A 10 -19.72 19.28 -13.94
C ARG A 10 -18.57 19.10 -12.97
N SER A 11 -18.62 19.76 -11.80
CA SER A 11 -17.60 19.58 -10.77
C SER A 11 -17.59 18.15 -10.23
N GLN A 12 -18.76 17.56 -9.99
CA GLN A 12 -18.87 16.19 -9.50
C GLN A 12 -18.33 15.19 -10.53
N LEU A 13 -18.66 15.36 -11.81
CA LEU A 13 -18.16 14.52 -12.89
C LEU A 13 -16.63 14.55 -12.96
N LYS A 14 -16.03 15.75 -12.88
CA LYS A 14 -14.58 15.90 -12.89
C LYS A 14 -13.91 15.22 -11.69
N ASN A 15 -14.53 15.31 -10.50
CA ASN A 15 -14.01 14.64 -9.32
C ASN A 15 -14.10 13.12 -9.45
N ARG A 16 -15.22 12.60 -9.97
CA ARG A 16 -15.39 11.16 -10.19
C ARG A 16 -14.45 10.60 -11.25
N GLU A 17 -14.19 11.36 -12.31
CA GLU A 17 -13.19 10.99 -13.31
C GLU A 17 -11.79 10.86 -12.69
N LYS A 18 -11.42 11.79 -11.79
CA LYS A 18 -10.16 11.71 -11.05
C LYS A 18 -10.11 10.47 -10.15
N GLU A 19 -11.15 10.22 -9.35
CA GLU A 19 -11.25 9.05 -8.48
C GLU A 19 -11.15 7.73 -9.26
N LEU A 20 -11.78 7.65 -10.45
CA LEU A 20 -11.71 6.47 -11.31
C LEU A 20 -10.31 6.23 -11.86
N ASN A 21 -9.58 7.29 -12.22
CA ASN A 21 -8.21 7.16 -12.70
C ASN A 21 -7.27 6.68 -11.58
N GLU A 22 -7.36 7.27 -10.39
CA GLU A 22 -6.58 6.84 -9.22
C GLU A 22 -6.87 5.38 -8.85
N LEU A 23 -8.15 4.98 -8.86
CA LEU A 23 -8.55 3.61 -8.58
C LEU A 23 -8.01 2.62 -9.62
N LYS A 24 -7.99 3.02 -10.89
CA LYS A 24 -7.44 2.20 -11.98
C LYS A 24 -5.93 1.98 -11.78
N ASP A 25 -5.19 3.03 -11.47
CA ASP A 25 -3.74 2.95 -11.22
C ASP A 25 -3.44 2.09 -9.99
N ALA A 26 -4.23 2.23 -8.93
CA ALA A 26 -4.14 1.40 -7.73
C ALA A 26 -4.44 -0.07 -8.02
N ALA A 27 -5.45 -0.37 -8.83
CA ALA A 27 -5.80 -1.74 -9.20
C ALA A 27 -4.69 -2.41 -10.02
N GLU A 28 -4.08 -1.69 -10.97
CA GLU A 28 -2.94 -2.19 -11.75
C GLU A 28 -1.73 -2.50 -10.86
N THR A 29 -1.43 -1.60 -9.92
CA THR A 29 -0.36 -1.79 -8.94
C THR A 29 -0.61 -3.02 -8.06
N PHE A 30 -1.84 -3.17 -7.56
CA PHE A 30 -2.24 -4.31 -6.74
C PHE A 30 -2.09 -5.64 -7.49
N ASP A 31 -2.49 -5.71 -8.76
CA ASP A 31 -2.37 -6.93 -9.55
C ASP A 31 -0.90 -7.31 -9.79
N ALA A 32 -0.03 -6.33 -10.05
CA ALA A 32 1.41 -6.56 -10.18
C ALA A 32 2.03 -7.08 -8.87
N GLU A 33 1.69 -6.45 -7.74
CA GLU A 33 2.18 -6.87 -6.42
C GLU A 33 1.69 -8.27 -6.05
N LYS A 34 0.40 -8.55 -6.28
CA LYS A 34 -0.18 -9.87 -6.07
C LYS A 34 0.54 -10.93 -6.89
N SER A 35 0.80 -10.66 -8.17
CA SER A 35 1.53 -11.58 -9.05
C SER A 35 2.94 -11.85 -8.51
N MET A 36 3.67 -10.82 -8.10
CA MET A 36 4.99 -10.96 -7.50
C MET A 36 4.96 -11.75 -6.18
N ALA A 37 3.99 -11.49 -5.31
CA ALA A 37 3.83 -12.20 -4.04
C ALA A 37 3.51 -13.69 -4.25
N VAL A 38 2.57 -13.99 -5.16
CA VAL A 38 2.17 -15.36 -5.50
C VAL A 38 3.32 -16.12 -6.14
N ASN A 39 4.02 -15.52 -7.10
CA ASN A 39 5.16 -16.17 -7.76
C ASN A 39 6.31 -16.38 -6.78
N GLY A 40 6.57 -15.43 -5.88
CA GLY A 40 7.54 -15.59 -4.80
C GLY A 40 7.18 -16.75 -3.87
N ALA A 41 5.92 -16.88 -3.45
CA ALA A 41 5.46 -17.98 -2.61
C ALA A 41 5.59 -19.35 -3.31
N LYS A 42 5.21 -19.41 -4.60
CA LYS A 42 5.38 -20.62 -5.43
C LYS A 42 6.86 -21.00 -5.55
N TYR A 43 7.73 -20.04 -5.83
CA TYR A 43 9.17 -20.28 -5.92
C TYR A 43 9.75 -20.83 -4.62
N LYS A 44 9.42 -20.20 -3.48
CA LYS A 44 9.83 -20.70 -2.15
C LYS A 44 9.42 -22.15 -1.94
N THR A 45 8.16 -22.46 -2.23
CA THR A 45 7.62 -23.82 -2.12
C THR A 45 8.41 -24.80 -2.99
N VAL A 46 8.59 -24.49 -4.28
CA VAL A 46 9.32 -25.34 -5.22
C VAL A 46 10.75 -25.59 -4.73
N LYS A 47 11.48 -24.53 -4.37
CA LYS A 47 12.89 -24.64 -3.94
C LYS A 47 13.04 -25.42 -2.62
N THR A 48 12.10 -25.28 -1.69
CA THR A 48 12.10 -26.10 -0.47
C THR A 48 11.83 -27.56 -0.78
N THR A 49 10.82 -27.87 -1.62
CA THR A 49 10.52 -29.27 -1.99
C THR A 49 11.64 -29.92 -2.80
N GLU A 50 12.33 -29.17 -3.66
CA GLU A 50 13.48 -29.64 -4.42
C GLU A 50 14.65 -29.99 -3.49
N ALA A 51 14.94 -29.12 -2.52
CA ALA A 51 15.97 -29.40 -1.52
C ALA A 51 15.64 -30.65 -0.71
N GLU A 52 14.38 -30.81 -0.29
CA GLU A 52 13.92 -32.00 0.44
C GLU A 52 14.08 -33.28 -0.38
N LEU A 53 13.66 -33.28 -1.65
CA LEU A 53 13.80 -34.44 -2.55
C LEU A 53 15.26 -34.82 -2.79
N LEU A 54 16.17 -33.85 -2.76
CA LEU A 54 17.61 -34.06 -2.91
C LEU A 54 18.32 -34.35 -1.58
N GLY A 55 17.61 -34.34 -0.44
CA GLY A 55 18.22 -34.48 0.89
C GLY A 55 19.16 -33.32 1.26
N LEU A 56 18.98 -32.15 0.64
CA LEU A 56 19.75 -30.94 0.88
C LEU A 56 19.15 -30.11 2.03
N PRO A 57 19.96 -29.27 2.70
CA PRO A 57 19.44 -28.34 3.68
C PRO A 57 18.46 -27.35 3.02
N ALA A 58 17.43 -26.95 3.78
CA ALA A 58 16.45 -25.98 3.31
C ALA A 58 17.11 -24.64 2.96
N PRO A 59 16.78 -24.05 1.80
CA PRO A 59 17.31 -22.74 1.41
C PRO A 59 16.76 -21.61 2.30
N SER A 60 17.59 -20.59 2.55
CA SER A 60 17.14 -19.32 3.13
C SER A 60 16.61 -18.38 2.04
N PHE A 61 15.53 -17.67 2.34
CA PHE A 61 14.89 -16.70 1.44
C PHE A 61 14.76 -15.30 2.05
N GLU A 62 15.59 -14.98 3.05
CA GLU A 62 15.66 -13.66 3.65
C GLU A 62 16.32 -12.68 2.67
N TYR A 63 15.51 -12.20 1.75
CA TYR A 63 15.71 -10.91 1.10
C TYR A 63 14.49 -10.10 1.52
N GLU A 64 14.65 -9.29 2.58
CA GLU A 64 13.56 -8.49 3.09
C GLU A 64 13.03 -7.59 1.97
N ARG A 65 11.79 -7.85 1.58
CA ARG A 65 11.07 -6.99 0.66
C ARG A 65 10.79 -5.71 1.45
N GLN A 66 11.54 -4.64 1.21
CA GLN A 66 11.19 -3.32 1.70
C GLN A 66 9.80 -3.00 1.16
N VAL A 67 8.80 -3.08 2.04
CA VAL A 67 7.48 -2.52 1.80
C VAL A 67 7.71 -1.02 1.66
N PRO A 68 7.40 -0.37 0.52
CA PRO A 68 7.38 1.08 0.46
C PRO A 68 6.19 1.57 1.29
N GLY A 69 6.40 1.72 2.59
CA GLY A 69 5.28 2.00 3.49
C GLY A 69 5.61 1.82 4.95
N ASP A 70 6.79 2.27 5.39
CA ASP A 70 7.08 2.64 6.78
C ASP A 70 8.15 3.75 6.75
N GLU A 71 7.87 4.86 6.05
CA GLU A 71 8.34 6.12 6.61
C GLU A 71 7.56 6.28 7.91
N GLU A 72 8.14 5.79 9.01
CA GLU A 72 7.82 6.28 10.35
C GLU A 72 7.90 7.80 10.28
N VAL A 73 6.76 8.44 10.03
CA VAL A 73 6.55 9.81 10.45
C VAL A 73 6.69 9.73 11.96
N LYS A 74 7.91 9.99 12.44
CA LYS A 74 8.22 10.34 13.83
C LYS A 74 7.49 11.65 14.12
N LYS A 75 6.18 11.57 14.23
CA LYS A 75 5.35 12.55 14.88
C LYS A 75 5.56 12.28 16.36
N THR A 76 6.62 12.90 16.90
CA THR A 76 6.70 13.22 18.32
C THR A 76 5.42 13.97 18.69
N LEU A 77 4.45 13.22 19.17
CA LEU A 77 3.22 13.72 19.75
C LEU A 77 3.32 13.38 21.23
N GLU A 78 3.92 14.30 21.99
CA GLU A 78 3.83 14.36 23.44
C GLU A 78 3.83 15.84 23.84
N PRO A 79 3.17 16.20 24.95
CA PRO A 79 1.80 16.72 24.93
C PRO A 79 1.76 18.24 25.16
N ALA A 80 0.62 18.86 24.86
CA ALA A 80 0.37 20.26 25.21
C ALA A 80 0.57 20.46 26.73
N ALA A 81 1.64 21.16 27.10
CA ALA A 81 1.80 21.74 28.42
C ALA A 81 0.81 22.90 28.54
N ASP A 82 -0.43 22.57 28.91
CA ASP A 82 -1.40 23.54 29.39
C ASP A 82 -1.09 23.81 30.87
N ASP A 83 -0.10 24.68 31.10
CA ASP A 83 0.19 25.22 32.43
C ASP A 83 -0.30 26.68 32.45
N PRO A 84 -1.40 27.00 33.18
CA PRO A 84 -1.90 28.37 33.23
C PRO A 84 -0.96 29.24 34.07
N PRO A 85 -0.74 30.52 33.71
CA PRO A 85 0.02 31.42 34.56
C PRO A 85 -0.71 31.64 35.88
N ALA A 86 -0.01 31.38 36.98
CA ALA A 86 -0.47 31.71 38.32
C ALA A 86 -0.46 33.24 38.53
N ASN A 87 -1.66 33.79 38.77
CA ASN A 87 -2.03 35.11 39.31
C ASN A 87 -1.13 36.32 38.98
#